data_AF-A0A1I3Z3N7-F1
#
_entry.id   AF-A0A1I3Z3N7-F1
#
_cell.length_a   1.000
_cell.length_b   1.000
_cell.length_c   1.000
_cell.angle_alpha   90.00
_cell.angle_beta   90.00
_cell.angle_gamma   90.00
#
_symmetry.space_group_name_H-M   'P 1'
#
loop_
_entity.id
_entity.type
_entity.pdbx_description
1 polymer ?
#
loop_
_entity_poly.entity_id
_entity_poly.type
_entity_poly.pdbx_seq_one_letter_code
_entity_poly.pdbx_strand_id
1 'polypeptide(L)'
;MKQHLKKLIQSICALALIAHTHLIFADTTADAETVFNWAENSFPEVLPGHKATQNINPWLFRFYPETGVYVGVNITDSNVYVLGGPWGNNVTIVETLSNMVNLIQNSGGNSSVSACNTANVPDGIIYSQSGNVVTVTTNGQCILAPDITDSANSNICVIPQQPTATGISTLSSNTITSSRLSGITTTIPGLPNPFQGIIDSTASVKHCTINAAVDTANLIVNSDICLDLTEALAGALSQFPIEGIQVTPPIEYASTGTYTSQTVPDCFATDATTVTDAFTGETWIKQNGNFIQVTN
;
A
#
# COMPACT_ATOMS: atom_id res chain seq x y z
N MET A 1 -42.67 -48.00 4.40
CA MET A 1 -41.64 -47.34 3.57
C MET A 1 -41.72 -45.80 3.53
N LYS A 2 -42.88 -45.16 3.38
CA LYS A 2 -42.98 -43.68 3.25
C LYS A 2 -42.58 -42.86 4.50
N GLN A 3 -42.67 -43.43 5.71
CA GLN A 3 -42.37 -42.72 6.96
C GLN A 3 -40.86 -42.71 7.33
N HIS A 4 -40.13 -43.76 6.95
CA HIS A 4 -38.69 -43.85 7.18
C HIS A 4 -37.89 -42.95 6.22
N LEU A 5 -38.39 -42.73 5.00
CA LEU A 5 -37.79 -41.83 4.02
C LEU A 5 -37.89 -40.35 4.45
N LYS A 6 -39.00 -39.94 5.09
CA LYS A 6 -39.16 -38.58 5.64
C LYS A 6 -38.25 -38.31 6.85
N LYS A 7 -38.03 -39.31 7.71
CA LYS A 7 -37.08 -39.19 8.85
C LYS A 7 -35.61 -39.15 8.38
N LEU A 8 -35.28 -39.85 7.30
CA LEU A 8 -33.94 -39.79 6.69
C LEU A 8 -33.65 -38.40 6.10
N ILE A 9 -34.64 -37.79 5.44
CA ILE A 9 -34.51 -36.45 4.84
C ILE A 9 -34.40 -35.35 5.91
N GLN A 10 -35.14 -35.45 7.02
CA GLN A 10 -35.01 -34.49 8.13
C GLN A 10 -33.69 -34.63 8.90
N SER A 11 -33.10 -35.82 8.98
CA SER A 11 -31.80 -36.02 9.64
C SER A 11 -30.62 -35.47 8.82
N ILE A 12 -30.75 -35.39 7.49
CA ILE A 12 -29.71 -34.84 6.60
C ILE A 12 -29.69 -33.31 6.66
N CYS A 13 -30.85 -32.65 6.86
CA CYS A 13 -30.91 -31.20 7.01
C CYS A 13 -30.32 -30.68 8.34
N ALA A 14 -30.27 -31.50 9.40
CA ALA A 14 -29.63 -31.12 10.67
C ALA A 14 -28.10 -31.26 10.63
N LEU A 15 -27.54 -32.17 9.82
CA LEU A 15 -26.09 -32.29 9.64
C LEU A 15 -25.50 -31.25 8.66
N ALA A 16 -26.29 -30.75 7.70
CA ALA A 16 -25.83 -29.72 6.75
C ALA A 16 -25.64 -28.32 7.40
N LEU A 17 -26.19 -28.09 8.59
CA LEU A 17 -26.04 -26.83 9.34
C LEU A 17 -24.77 -26.77 10.20
N ILE A 18 -23.99 -27.86 10.33
CA ILE A 18 -22.73 -27.88 11.07
C ILE A 18 -21.51 -27.65 10.15
N ALA A 19 -21.72 -27.59 8.82
CA ALA A 19 -20.64 -27.46 7.83
C ALA A 19 -20.26 -26.01 7.45
N HIS A 20 -20.78 -25.00 8.15
CA HIS A 20 -20.44 -23.58 7.90
C HIS A 20 -19.68 -22.94 9.06
N THR A 21 -18.93 -23.73 9.84
CA THR A 21 -17.79 -23.16 10.54
C THR A 21 -16.72 -22.92 9.48
N HIS A 22 -16.64 -21.70 8.97
CA HIS A 22 -15.42 -21.25 8.33
C HIS A 22 -14.36 -21.30 9.43
N LEU A 23 -13.58 -22.37 9.48
CA LEU A 23 -12.26 -22.29 10.09
C LEU A 23 -11.52 -21.29 9.21
N ILE A 24 -11.53 -20.03 9.65
CA ILE A 24 -10.63 -19.02 9.12
C ILE A 24 -9.25 -19.50 9.57
N PHE A 25 -8.60 -20.31 8.74
CA PHE A 25 -7.16 -20.35 8.74
C PHE A 25 -6.76 -18.96 8.30
N ALA A 26 -6.57 -18.07 9.27
CA ALA A 26 -5.90 -16.82 8.99
C ALA A 26 -4.57 -17.19 8.35
N ASP A 27 -4.26 -16.55 7.22
CA ASP A 27 -2.99 -16.76 6.56
C ASP A 27 -1.91 -16.36 7.57
N THR A 28 -1.24 -17.36 8.15
CA THR A 28 -0.23 -17.17 9.20
C THR A 28 0.85 -16.18 8.77
N THR A 29 1.07 -16.06 7.46
CA THR A 29 1.96 -15.05 6.88
C THR A 29 1.37 -13.65 7.00
N ALA A 30 0.13 -13.43 6.55
CA ALA A 30 -0.53 -12.12 6.63
C ALA A 30 -0.73 -11.64 8.08
N ASP A 31 -1.07 -12.56 8.99
CA ASP A 31 -1.17 -12.27 10.41
C ASP A 31 0.21 -11.92 11.01
N ALA A 32 1.27 -12.65 10.63
CA ALA A 32 2.62 -12.34 11.07
C ALA A 32 3.08 -10.96 10.56
N GLU A 33 2.82 -10.63 9.29
CA GLU A 33 3.07 -9.29 8.72
C GLU A 33 2.32 -8.20 9.51
N THR A 34 1.05 -8.43 9.85
CA THR A 34 0.24 -7.51 10.65
C THR A 34 0.89 -7.24 12.01
N VAL A 35 1.32 -8.30 12.70
CA VAL A 35 1.98 -8.19 14.00
C VAL A 35 3.33 -7.49 13.89
N PHE A 36 4.13 -7.83 12.88
CA PHE A 36 5.45 -7.24 12.69
C PHE A 36 5.39 -5.76 12.34
N ASN A 37 4.52 -5.38 11.40
CA ASN A 37 4.32 -3.98 11.02
C ASN A 37 3.78 -3.17 12.21
N TRP A 38 2.83 -3.73 12.97
CA TRP A 38 2.36 -3.10 14.19
C TRP A 38 3.47 -2.90 15.21
N ALA A 39 4.33 -3.90 15.40
CA ALA A 39 5.42 -3.82 16.35
C ALA A 39 6.45 -2.75 15.95
N GLU A 40 6.80 -2.65 14.65
CA GLU A 40 7.68 -1.60 14.11
C GLU A 40 7.11 -0.20 14.36
N ASN A 41 5.83 -0.01 14.07
CA ASN A 41 5.17 1.29 14.27
C ASN A 41 4.99 1.65 15.75
N SER A 42 4.80 0.66 16.62
CA SER A 42 4.54 0.87 18.05
C SER A 42 5.82 1.00 18.88
N PHE A 43 6.92 0.40 18.44
CA PHE A 43 8.18 0.33 19.18
C PHE A 43 9.40 0.71 18.31
N PRO A 44 9.42 1.89 17.67
CA PRO A 44 10.47 2.27 16.72
C PRO A 44 11.87 2.39 17.34
N GLU A 45 11.97 2.60 18.65
CA GLU A 45 13.25 2.61 19.38
C GLU A 45 13.90 1.22 19.45
N VAL A 46 13.09 0.16 19.37
CA VAL A 46 13.52 -1.23 19.54
C VAL A 46 13.51 -1.99 18.20
N LEU A 47 12.57 -1.64 17.33
CA LEU A 47 12.36 -2.22 16.00
C LEU A 47 12.48 -1.09 14.94
N PRO A 48 13.68 -0.53 14.73
CA PRO A 48 13.85 0.63 13.87
C PRO A 48 13.71 0.28 12.40
N GLY A 49 12.78 0.97 11.73
CA GLY A 49 12.48 0.79 10.32
C GLY A 49 11.77 -0.53 10.02
N HIS A 50 11.37 -0.69 8.76
CA HIS A 50 10.82 -1.93 8.26
C HIS A 50 11.90 -2.99 8.09
N LYS A 51 11.65 -4.26 8.37
CA LYS A 51 12.53 -5.34 7.88
C LYS A 51 11.73 -6.32 7.05
N ALA A 52 12.33 -6.83 5.97
CA ALA A 52 11.70 -7.88 5.19
C ALA A 52 11.49 -9.12 6.06
N THR A 53 10.30 -9.70 6.02
CA THR A 53 10.02 -10.98 6.68
C THR A 53 10.81 -12.09 6.02
N GLN A 54 11.63 -12.75 6.81
CA GLN A 54 12.40 -13.93 6.45
C GLN A 54 11.66 -15.18 6.88
N ASN A 55 11.87 -16.27 6.15
CA ASN A 55 11.28 -17.57 6.45
C ASN A 55 12.38 -18.63 6.58
N ILE A 56 12.47 -19.23 7.76
CA ILE A 56 13.25 -20.44 8.02
C ILE A 56 12.36 -21.37 8.83
N ASN A 57 11.71 -22.33 8.17
CA ASN A 57 10.77 -23.26 8.80
C ASN A 57 11.27 -23.79 10.17
N PRO A 58 10.51 -23.64 11.27
CA PRO A 58 9.11 -23.18 11.35
C PRO A 58 8.90 -21.66 11.59
N TRP A 59 9.89 -20.82 11.32
CA TRP A 59 9.86 -19.40 11.68
C TRP A 59 9.59 -18.47 10.51
N LEU A 60 8.64 -17.56 10.69
CA LEU A 60 8.58 -16.28 10.01
C LEU A 60 9.18 -15.23 10.94
N PHE A 61 10.15 -14.43 10.51
CA PHE A 61 10.80 -13.49 11.43
C PHE A 61 11.41 -12.28 10.73
N ARG A 62 11.66 -11.23 11.51
CA ARG A 62 12.40 -10.03 11.12
C ARG A 62 13.55 -9.80 12.09
N PHE A 63 14.71 -9.43 11.55
CA PHE A 63 15.90 -9.12 12.32
C PHE A 63 16.30 -7.65 12.12
N TYR A 64 16.51 -6.96 13.22
CA TYR A 64 16.87 -5.54 13.28
C TYR A 64 18.34 -5.46 13.73
N PRO A 65 19.30 -5.38 12.78
CA PRO A 65 20.72 -5.37 13.10
C PRO A 65 21.15 -4.18 13.97
N GLU A 66 20.41 -3.07 13.90
CA GLU A 66 20.66 -1.84 14.65
C GLU A 66 20.49 -2.05 16.17
N THR A 67 19.51 -2.87 16.57
CA THR A 67 19.19 -3.15 17.98
C THR A 67 19.54 -4.58 18.38
N GLY A 68 19.91 -5.43 17.42
CA GLY A 68 20.17 -6.85 17.64
C GLY A 68 18.92 -7.64 18.02
N VAL A 69 17.73 -7.16 17.66
CA VAL A 69 16.44 -7.76 18.02
C VAL A 69 15.91 -8.63 16.88
N TYR A 70 15.35 -9.77 17.22
CA TYR A 70 14.48 -10.58 16.38
C TYR A 70 13.06 -10.48 16.89
N VAL A 71 12.10 -10.34 15.97
CA VAL A 71 10.68 -10.64 16.23
C VAL A 71 10.28 -11.76 15.28
N GLY A 72 9.53 -12.74 15.76
CA GLY A 72 9.18 -13.89 14.95
C GLY A 72 7.91 -14.59 15.35
N VAL A 73 7.31 -15.30 14.41
CA VAL A 73 6.17 -16.17 14.59
C VAL A 73 6.61 -17.59 14.28
N ASN A 74 6.35 -18.52 15.19
CA ASN A 74 6.55 -19.94 14.91
C ASN A 74 5.25 -20.52 14.36
N ILE A 75 5.27 -20.99 13.11
CA ILE A 75 4.07 -21.47 12.42
C ILE A 75 3.56 -22.81 12.94
N THR A 76 4.38 -23.55 13.71
CA THR A 76 3.98 -24.84 14.28
C THR A 76 3.13 -24.67 15.54
N ASP A 77 3.49 -23.72 16.40
CA ASP A 77 2.76 -23.46 17.66
C ASP A 77 1.91 -22.17 17.63
N SER A 78 2.02 -21.39 16.54
CA SER A 78 1.30 -20.13 16.33
C SER A 78 1.54 -19.07 17.41
N ASN A 79 2.73 -19.02 18.00
CA ASN A 79 3.12 -18.00 18.97
C ASN A 79 4.03 -16.93 18.36
N VAL A 80 3.94 -15.72 18.91
CA VAL A 80 4.80 -14.56 18.65
C VAL A 80 5.93 -14.54 19.67
N TYR A 81 7.14 -14.30 19.19
CA TYR A 81 8.38 -14.38 19.96
C TYR A 81 9.26 -13.15 19.71
N VAL A 82 10.08 -12.84 20.71
CA VAL A 82 11.18 -11.88 20.61
C VAL A 82 12.48 -12.48 21.13
N LEU A 83 13.61 -12.05 20.58
CA LEU A 83 14.95 -12.44 21.00
C LEU A 83 15.91 -11.26 20.81
N GLY A 84 16.88 -11.08 21.70
CA GLY A 84 17.88 -10.02 21.59
C GLY A 84 17.46 -8.69 22.19
N GLY A 85 18.31 -7.67 22.06
CA GLY A 85 18.09 -6.34 22.62
C GLY A 85 17.68 -6.37 24.12
N PRO A 86 16.58 -5.70 24.51
CA PRO A 86 16.08 -5.69 25.90
C PRO A 86 15.75 -7.08 26.48
N TRP A 87 15.50 -8.08 25.64
CA TRP A 87 15.11 -9.43 26.05
C TRP A 87 16.29 -10.40 26.20
N GLY A 88 17.51 -9.95 25.85
CA GLY A 88 18.73 -10.74 25.98
C GLY A 88 18.78 -11.96 25.08
N ASN A 89 19.60 -12.95 25.43
CA ASN A 89 19.92 -14.08 24.55
C ASN A 89 18.89 -15.23 24.59
N ASN A 90 17.76 -15.05 25.26
CA ASN A 90 16.72 -16.06 25.37
C ASN A 90 15.52 -15.69 24.51
N VAL A 91 14.99 -16.69 23.79
CA VAL A 91 13.73 -16.55 23.07
C VAL A 91 12.60 -16.39 24.10
N THR A 92 11.87 -15.28 24.01
CA THR A 92 10.79 -14.92 24.91
C THR A 92 9.46 -14.97 24.15
N ILE A 93 8.50 -15.74 24.65
CA ILE A 93 7.12 -15.75 24.12
C ILE A 93 6.48 -14.41 24.52
N VAL A 94 5.90 -13.72 23.55
CA VAL A 94 5.10 -12.52 23.78
C VAL A 94 3.65 -12.92 24.02
N GLU A 95 3.04 -13.60 23.04
CA GLU A 95 1.62 -13.97 23.03
C GLU A 95 1.34 -14.95 21.87
N THR A 96 0.14 -15.53 21.81
CA THR A 96 -0.33 -16.23 20.60
C THR A 96 -0.57 -15.25 19.44
N LEU A 97 -0.38 -15.70 18.20
CA LEU A 97 -0.59 -14.89 17.00
C LEU A 97 -2.02 -14.35 16.91
N SER A 98 -3.01 -15.21 17.16
CA SER A 98 -4.42 -14.83 17.10
C SER A 98 -4.79 -13.77 18.15
N ASN A 99 -4.31 -13.91 19.39
CA ASN A 99 -4.57 -12.90 20.43
C ASN A 99 -3.89 -11.58 20.10
N MET A 100 -2.68 -11.61 19.53
CA MET A 100 -1.97 -10.41 19.12
C MET A 100 -2.72 -9.68 17.99
N VAL A 101 -3.17 -10.38 16.95
CA VAL A 101 -3.98 -9.79 15.87
C VAL A 101 -5.27 -9.17 16.43
N ASN A 102 -5.97 -9.88 17.31
CA ASN A 102 -7.17 -9.35 17.97
C ASN A 102 -6.87 -8.11 18.81
N LEU A 103 -5.75 -8.08 19.54
CA LEU A 103 -5.32 -6.92 20.32
C LEU A 103 -5.07 -5.71 19.40
N ILE A 104 -4.38 -5.90 18.28
CA ILE A 104 -4.05 -4.85 17.32
C ILE A 104 -5.32 -4.26 16.72
N GLN A 105 -6.24 -5.11 16.26
CA GLN A 105 -7.52 -4.69 15.67
C GLN A 105 -8.40 -3.91 16.66
N ASN A 106 -8.43 -4.32 17.93
CA ASN A 106 -9.25 -3.68 18.95
C ASN A 106 -8.61 -2.44 19.59
N SER A 107 -7.30 -2.26 19.44
CA SER A 107 -6.58 -1.10 19.98
C SER A 107 -6.43 0.05 18.98
N GLY A 108 -6.81 -0.14 17.71
CA GLY A 108 -6.55 0.83 16.64
C GLY A 108 -5.06 0.92 16.28
N GLY A 109 -4.29 -0.15 16.50
CA GLY A 109 -2.86 -0.19 16.23
C GLY A 109 -2.54 -0.04 14.74
N ASN A 110 -1.52 0.75 14.42
CA ASN A 110 -1.08 0.95 13.03
C ASN A 110 -0.28 -0.26 12.52
N SER A 111 -0.89 -1.10 11.68
CA SER A 111 -0.24 -2.23 11.01
C SER A 111 0.22 -1.92 9.57
N SER A 112 0.20 -0.65 9.17
CA SER A 112 0.68 -0.23 7.85
C SER A 112 2.17 -0.52 7.67
N VAL A 113 2.57 -0.71 6.42
CA VAL A 113 3.97 -0.93 6.07
C VAL A 113 4.75 0.33 6.43
N SER A 114 5.77 0.23 7.28
CA SER A 114 6.55 1.39 7.72
C SER A 114 7.28 2.09 6.57
N ALA A 115 7.49 1.42 5.42
CA ALA A 115 7.99 2.00 4.17
C ALA A 115 6.92 2.72 3.33
N CYS A 116 5.63 2.63 3.70
CA CYS A 116 4.47 3.11 2.96
C CYS A 116 3.42 3.65 3.93
N ASN A 117 3.48 4.93 4.26
CA ASN A 117 2.53 5.51 5.21
C ASN A 117 1.11 5.52 4.60
N THR A 118 0.19 4.78 5.22
CA THR A 118 -1.22 4.66 4.78
C THR A 118 -2.20 5.40 5.69
N ALA A 119 -1.74 6.31 6.55
CA ALA A 119 -2.59 6.95 7.56
C ALA A 119 -3.70 7.84 6.97
N ASN A 120 -3.49 8.39 5.77
CA ASN A 120 -4.42 9.32 5.12
C ASN A 120 -4.99 8.77 3.81
N VAL A 121 -5.11 7.46 3.69
CA VAL A 121 -5.59 6.84 2.46
C VAL A 121 -7.12 6.84 2.43
N PRO A 122 -7.75 7.13 1.27
CA PRO A 122 -9.20 7.06 1.11
C PRO A 122 -9.80 5.71 1.52
N ASP A 123 -11.01 5.79 2.08
CA ASP A 123 -11.82 4.60 2.37
C ASP A 123 -12.03 3.74 1.12
N GLY A 124 -11.92 2.42 1.27
CA GLY A 124 -12.10 1.45 0.19
C GLY A 124 -10.83 1.08 -0.56
N ILE A 125 -9.67 1.65 -0.22
CA ILE A 125 -8.36 1.12 -0.62
C ILE A 125 -7.94 -0.01 0.33
N ILE A 126 -7.50 -1.11 -0.26
CA ILE A 126 -7.05 -2.31 0.44
C ILE A 126 -5.56 -2.49 0.17
N TYR A 127 -4.80 -2.68 1.25
CA TYR A 127 -3.38 -2.98 1.20
C TYR A 127 -3.14 -4.43 1.60
N SER A 128 -2.25 -5.11 0.89
CA SER A 128 -1.66 -6.36 1.34
C SER A 128 -0.16 -6.33 1.08
N GLN A 129 0.60 -7.10 1.86
CA GLN A 129 2.05 -7.15 1.75
C GLN A 129 2.55 -8.59 1.78
N SER A 130 3.55 -8.86 0.94
CA SER A 130 4.34 -10.08 1.00
C SER A 130 5.81 -9.73 0.78
N GLY A 131 6.60 -9.70 1.87
CA GLY A 131 7.98 -9.21 1.83
C GLY A 131 8.04 -7.76 1.32
N ASN A 132 8.87 -7.49 0.31
CA ASN A 132 9.01 -6.14 -0.28
C ASN A 132 7.92 -5.80 -1.30
N VAL A 133 6.95 -6.68 -1.52
CA VAL A 133 5.86 -6.45 -2.47
C VAL A 133 4.63 -5.99 -1.70
N VAL A 134 4.23 -4.74 -1.91
CA VAL A 134 2.96 -4.18 -1.46
C VAL A 134 1.98 -4.26 -2.62
N THR A 135 0.76 -4.71 -2.37
CA THR A 135 -0.34 -4.66 -3.32
C THR A 135 -1.39 -3.70 -2.80
N VAL A 136 -1.82 -2.79 -3.67
CA VAL A 136 -2.84 -1.78 -3.36
C VAL A 136 -3.98 -1.94 -4.34
N THR A 137 -5.20 -2.13 -3.86
CA THR A 137 -6.34 -2.34 -4.73
C THR A 137 -7.63 -1.76 -4.18
N THR A 138 -8.55 -1.36 -5.06
CA THR A 138 -9.94 -1.04 -4.70
C THR A 138 -10.88 -2.24 -4.91
N ASN A 139 -10.33 -3.44 -5.15
CA ASN A 139 -11.08 -4.69 -5.36
C ASN A 139 -12.15 -4.58 -6.46
N GLY A 140 -11.82 -3.84 -7.53
CA GLY A 140 -12.69 -3.63 -8.68
C GLY A 140 -13.85 -2.65 -8.44
N GLN A 141 -13.91 -1.98 -7.29
CA GLN A 141 -14.87 -0.90 -7.04
C GLN A 141 -14.21 0.46 -7.31
N CYS A 142 -14.96 1.41 -7.83
CA CYS A 142 -14.50 2.79 -7.97
C CYS A 142 -14.85 3.55 -6.69
N ILE A 143 -13.84 4.10 -6.03
CA ILE A 143 -13.98 4.85 -4.77
C ILE A 143 -13.90 6.34 -5.06
N LEU A 144 -14.46 7.19 -4.19
CA LEU A 144 -14.33 8.63 -4.35
C LEU A 144 -12.85 9.02 -4.38
N ALA A 145 -12.47 9.80 -5.40
CA ALA A 145 -11.10 10.25 -5.52
C ALA A 145 -10.70 11.11 -4.30
N PRO A 146 -9.49 10.93 -3.76
CA PRO A 146 -8.96 11.83 -2.75
C PRO A 146 -8.93 13.26 -3.28
N ASP A 147 -8.97 14.23 -2.37
CA ASP A 147 -8.71 15.62 -2.74
C ASP A 147 -7.29 15.72 -3.32
N ILE A 148 -7.21 15.87 -4.64
CA ILE A 148 -5.95 15.96 -5.39
C ILE A 148 -5.18 17.26 -5.10
N THR A 149 -5.81 18.22 -4.41
CA THR A 149 -5.15 19.45 -3.97
C THR A 149 -4.37 19.26 -2.67
N ASP A 150 -4.61 18.15 -1.96
CA ASP A 150 -3.85 17.75 -0.78
C ASP A 150 -2.81 16.69 -1.16
N SER A 151 -1.55 17.10 -1.23
CA SER A 151 -0.42 16.22 -1.50
C SER A 151 -0.25 15.09 -0.47
N ALA A 152 -0.85 15.21 0.71
CA ALA A 152 -0.87 14.15 1.72
C ALA A 152 -1.89 13.04 1.40
N ASN A 153 -2.90 13.31 0.57
CA ASN A 153 -3.98 12.38 0.22
C ASN A 153 -3.85 11.82 -1.20
N SER A 154 -3.01 12.42 -2.05
CA SER A 154 -2.85 12.02 -3.45
C SER A 154 -1.84 10.88 -3.67
N ASN A 155 -1.09 10.47 -2.64
CA ASN A 155 -0.08 9.42 -2.76
C ASN A 155 -0.55 8.12 -2.11
N ILE A 156 -0.67 7.09 -2.94
CA ILE A 156 -1.10 5.73 -2.56
C ILE A 156 -0.08 5.08 -1.60
N CYS A 157 1.14 5.62 -1.56
CA CYS A 157 2.21 5.18 -0.69
C CYS A 157 3.05 6.38 -0.26
N VAL A 158 2.62 7.08 0.79
CA VAL A 158 3.32 8.28 1.28
C VAL A 158 4.68 7.87 1.85
N ILE A 159 5.73 8.56 1.42
CA ILE A 159 7.08 8.37 1.95
C ILE A 159 7.10 8.88 3.40
N PRO A 160 7.55 8.08 4.37
CA PRO A 160 7.62 8.52 5.76
C PRO A 160 8.67 9.62 5.93
N GLN A 161 8.32 10.70 6.61
CA GLN A 161 9.30 11.70 7.01
C GLN A 161 10.33 11.07 7.95
N GLN A 162 11.61 11.36 7.73
CA GLN A 162 12.70 10.85 8.56
C GLN A 162 13.04 11.85 9.67
N PRO A 163 13.27 11.39 10.91
CA PRO A 163 13.63 12.29 12.03
C PRO A 163 15.08 12.80 11.95
N THR A 164 15.91 12.15 11.12
CA THR A 164 17.32 12.50 10.90
C THR A 164 17.71 12.24 9.45
N ALA A 165 18.70 12.98 8.94
CA ALA A 165 19.27 12.73 7.62
C ALA A 165 19.86 11.31 7.54
N THR A 166 19.29 10.46 6.70
CA THR A 166 19.75 9.07 6.51
C THR A 166 20.89 8.97 5.51
N GLY A 167 21.04 9.96 4.61
CA GLY A 167 22.01 9.94 3.52
C GLY A 167 21.65 8.96 2.39
N ILE A 168 20.47 8.34 2.44
CA ILE A 168 20.03 7.36 1.45
C ILE A 168 19.21 8.07 0.39
N SER A 169 19.57 7.89 -0.89
CA SER A 169 18.78 8.37 -2.01
C SER A 169 18.12 7.20 -2.72
N THR A 170 16.80 7.26 -2.95
CA THR A 170 16.05 6.22 -3.67
C THR A 170 15.36 6.79 -4.90
N LEU A 171 15.68 6.23 -6.06
CA LEU A 171 14.96 6.52 -7.30
C LEU A 171 13.80 5.54 -7.42
N SER A 172 12.62 6.08 -7.55
CA SER A 172 11.40 5.34 -7.76
C SER A 172 10.84 5.56 -9.15
N SER A 173 10.34 4.49 -9.75
CA SER A 173 9.76 4.49 -11.08
C SER A 173 8.39 3.88 -11.02
N ASN A 174 7.39 4.58 -11.55
CA ASN A 174 6.10 3.99 -11.83
C ASN A 174 6.13 3.35 -13.24
N THR A 175 5.36 2.29 -13.46
CA THR A 175 5.03 1.75 -14.78
C THR A 175 3.56 1.40 -14.80
N ILE A 176 2.76 2.18 -15.52
CA ILE A 176 1.33 1.92 -15.71
C ILE A 176 1.19 0.89 -16.85
N THR A 177 0.62 -0.27 -16.55
CA THR A 177 0.40 -1.35 -17.51
C THR A 177 -0.96 -1.24 -18.18
N SER A 178 -1.94 -0.66 -17.48
CA SER A 178 -3.25 -0.36 -18.05
C SER A 178 -3.88 0.87 -17.40
N SER A 179 -4.65 1.62 -18.17
CA SER A 179 -5.41 2.76 -17.68
C SER A 179 -6.66 2.98 -18.52
N ARG A 180 -7.76 3.37 -17.89
CA ARG A 180 -9.03 3.66 -18.56
C ARG A 180 -9.71 4.85 -17.89
N LEU A 181 -10.02 5.87 -18.67
CA LEU A 181 -10.96 6.93 -18.27
C LEU A 181 -12.33 6.65 -18.91
N SER A 182 -13.38 6.74 -18.11
CA SER A 182 -14.78 6.54 -18.52
C SER A 182 -15.61 7.76 -18.14
N GLY A 183 -16.74 7.95 -18.81
CA GLY A 183 -17.64 9.08 -18.54
C GLY A 183 -17.30 10.39 -19.25
N ILE A 184 -16.21 10.45 -20.03
CA ILE A 184 -15.93 11.56 -20.96
C ILE A 184 -15.61 10.98 -22.34
N THR A 185 -16.36 11.41 -23.36
CA THR A 185 -16.19 10.96 -24.74
C THR A 185 -16.15 12.12 -25.71
N THR A 186 -15.48 11.93 -26.85
CA THR A 186 -15.51 12.87 -27.98
C THR A 186 -16.62 12.45 -28.94
N THR A 187 -17.53 13.36 -29.27
CA THR A 187 -18.62 13.13 -30.23
C THR A 187 -18.26 13.49 -31.67
N ILE A 188 -17.10 14.13 -31.89
CA ILE A 188 -16.55 14.40 -33.23
C ILE A 188 -15.75 13.17 -33.72
N PRO A 189 -16.18 12.51 -34.81
CA PRO A 189 -15.43 11.40 -35.40
C PRO A 189 -14.02 11.83 -35.83
N GLY A 190 -13.00 11.11 -35.37
CA GLY A 190 -11.59 11.36 -35.73
C GLY A 190 -10.86 12.37 -34.84
N LEU A 191 -11.53 12.98 -33.85
CA LEU A 191 -10.85 13.77 -32.83
C LEU A 191 -10.21 12.82 -31.79
N PRO A 192 -8.87 12.85 -31.59
CA PRO A 192 -8.23 12.07 -30.53
C PRO A 192 -8.79 12.46 -29.16
N ASN A 193 -8.95 11.49 -28.26
CA ASN A 193 -9.38 11.78 -26.89
C ASN A 193 -8.36 12.72 -26.22
N PRO A 194 -8.73 13.98 -25.89
CA PRO A 194 -7.79 14.95 -25.35
C PRO A 194 -7.25 14.56 -23.96
N PHE A 195 -7.94 13.65 -23.27
CA PHE A 195 -7.54 13.14 -21.96
C PHE A 195 -6.54 11.99 -22.05
N GLN A 196 -6.42 11.33 -23.22
CA GLN A 196 -5.45 10.25 -23.40
C GLN A 196 -4.02 10.75 -23.20
N GLY A 197 -3.69 11.95 -23.68
CA GLY A 197 -2.35 12.54 -23.49
C GLY A 197 -2.01 12.83 -22.02
N ILE A 198 -3.01 13.13 -21.19
CA ILE A 198 -2.82 13.32 -19.73
C ILE A 198 -2.51 11.97 -19.08
N ILE A 199 -3.29 10.94 -19.44
CA ILE A 199 -3.11 9.57 -18.94
C ILE A 199 -1.75 8.99 -19.38
N ASP A 200 -1.35 9.24 -20.63
CA ASP A 200 -0.06 8.80 -21.16
C ASP A 200 1.12 9.54 -20.49
N SER A 201 0.92 10.80 -20.07
CA SER A 201 1.96 11.60 -19.40
C SER A 201 2.20 11.21 -17.93
N THR A 202 1.23 10.56 -17.28
CA THR A 202 1.40 10.01 -15.93
C THR A 202 1.98 8.59 -15.95
N ALA A 203 1.93 7.91 -17.10
CA ALA A 203 2.56 6.62 -17.30
C ALA A 203 4.10 6.78 -17.34
N SER A 204 4.79 6.28 -16.32
CA SER A 204 6.26 6.26 -16.21
C SER A 204 6.94 7.51 -15.64
N VAL A 205 6.26 8.23 -14.74
CA VAL A 205 6.91 9.27 -13.95
C VAL A 205 7.91 8.63 -12.97
N LYS A 206 9.10 9.25 -12.86
CA LYS A 206 10.13 8.87 -11.90
C LYS A 206 10.29 9.94 -10.84
N HIS A 207 10.31 9.52 -9.58
CA HIS A 207 10.49 10.39 -8.42
C HIS A 207 11.71 9.93 -7.65
N CYS A 208 12.52 10.83 -7.13
CA CYS A 208 13.65 10.46 -6.27
C CYS A 208 13.50 11.05 -4.86
N THR A 209 13.79 10.25 -3.85
CA THR A 209 13.73 10.65 -2.44
C THR A 209 15.15 10.74 -1.88
N ILE A 210 15.53 11.90 -1.35
CA ILE A 210 16.74 12.10 -0.55
C ILE A 210 16.40 11.83 0.92
N ASN A 211 17.37 11.32 1.67
CA ASN A 211 17.20 10.90 3.06
C ASN A 211 16.04 9.93 3.23
N ALA A 212 15.85 9.02 2.27
CA ALA A 212 14.79 8.03 2.32
C ALA A 212 15.02 7.05 3.49
N ALA A 213 13.95 6.40 3.96
CA ALA A 213 14.09 5.30 4.91
C ALA A 213 14.91 4.17 4.27
N VAL A 214 15.75 3.49 5.06
CA VAL A 214 16.58 2.34 4.65
C VAL A 214 15.78 1.28 3.89
N ASP A 215 14.50 1.15 4.21
CA ASP A 215 13.65 0.05 3.75
C ASP A 215 12.77 0.42 2.55
N THR A 216 12.89 1.66 2.06
CA THR A 216 12.36 2.06 0.75
C THR A 216 13.27 1.60 -0.39
N ALA A 217 14.44 1.04 -0.11
CA ALA A 217 15.29 0.45 -1.12
C ALA A 217 14.72 -0.91 -1.54
N ASN A 218 14.30 -1.05 -2.81
CA ASN A 218 13.74 -2.27 -3.41
C ASN A 218 12.28 -2.58 -3.04
N LEU A 219 11.51 -1.57 -2.63
CA LEU A 219 10.05 -1.68 -2.48
C LEU A 219 9.41 -1.82 -3.88
N ILE A 220 8.53 -2.82 -4.03
CA ILE A 220 7.69 -3.01 -5.20
C ILE A 220 6.24 -2.78 -4.75
N VAL A 221 5.55 -1.80 -5.34
CA VAL A 221 4.13 -1.53 -5.06
C VAL A 221 3.33 -1.82 -6.33
N ASN A 222 2.55 -2.89 -6.32
CA ASN A 222 1.57 -3.19 -7.37
C ASN A 222 0.28 -2.46 -7.02
N SER A 223 -0.28 -1.71 -7.97
CA SER A 223 -1.53 -0.98 -7.80
C SER A 223 -2.56 -1.44 -8.82
N ASP A 224 -3.79 -1.67 -8.37
CA ASP A 224 -4.98 -1.87 -9.21
C ASP A 224 -6.16 -1.08 -8.63
N ILE A 225 -6.28 0.18 -9.05
CA ILE A 225 -7.15 1.17 -8.42
C ILE A 225 -8.19 1.69 -9.41
N CYS A 226 -9.40 1.95 -8.91
CA CYS A 226 -10.39 2.76 -9.62
C CYS A 226 -10.85 3.94 -8.75
N LEU A 227 -10.82 5.13 -9.31
CA LEU A 227 -11.24 6.37 -8.67
C LEU A 227 -12.43 6.98 -9.42
N ASP A 228 -13.45 7.40 -8.69
CA ASP A 228 -14.55 8.24 -9.15
C ASP A 228 -14.13 9.70 -9.02
N LEU A 229 -13.95 10.35 -10.18
CA LEU A 229 -13.53 11.72 -10.35
C LEU A 229 -14.73 12.67 -10.55
N THR A 230 -15.97 12.18 -10.48
CA THR A 230 -17.17 12.95 -10.83
C THR A 230 -17.24 14.27 -10.05
N GLU A 231 -17.03 14.21 -8.74
CA GLU A 231 -17.06 15.40 -7.88
C GLU A 231 -15.83 16.29 -8.11
N ALA A 232 -14.64 15.70 -8.18
CA ALA A 232 -13.38 16.42 -8.40
C ALA A 232 -13.39 17.22 -9.71
N LEU A 233 -14.08 16.71 -10.74
CA LEU A 233 -14.18 17.35 -12.05
C LEU A 233 -15.45 18.17 -12.25
N ALA A 234 -16.42 18.13 -11.32
CA ALA A 234 -17.69 18.83 -11.48
C ALA A 234 -17.50 20.33 -11.74
N GLY A 235 -16.59 20.98 -11.00
CA GLY A 235 -16.26 22.39 -11.17
C GLY A 235 -15.60 22.69 -12.52
N ALA A 236 -14.59 21.89 -12.90
CA ALA A 236 -13.88 22.08 -14.17
C ALA A 236 -14.81 21.88 -15.38
N LEU A 237 -15.65 20.84 -15.36
CA LEU A 237 -16.55 20.50 -16.47
C LEU A 237 -17.72 21.46 -16.60
N SER A 238 -18.17 22.10 -15.51
CA SER A 238 -19.20 23.15 -15.56
C SER A 238 -18.80 24.38 -16.39
N GLN A 239 -17.50 24.58 -16.61
CA GLN A 239 -16.95 25.71 -17.36
C GLN A 239 -16.74 25.40 -18.86
N PHE A 240 -16.96 24.16 -19.30
CA PHE A 240 -16.67 23.72 -20.67
C PHE A 240 -17.93 23.30 -21.43
N PRO A 241 -18.51 24.18 -22.26
CA PRO A 241 -19.31 23.75 -23.39
C PRO A 241 -18.37 23.63 -24.60
N ILE A 242 -17.51 22.61 -24.62
CA ILE A 242 -16.71 22.35 -25.83
C ILE A 242 -17.58 21.53 -26.78
N GLU A 243 -17.93 22.14 -27.91
CA GLU A 243 -18.57 21.43 -29.01
C GLU A 243 -17.74 20.19 -29.37
N GLY A 244 -18.36 19.01 -29.30
CA GLY A 244 -17.67 17.75 -29.56
C GLY A 244 -17.20 16.93 -28.35
N ILE A 245 -17.46 17.38 -27.11
CA ILE A 245 -17.20 16.60 -25.89
C ILE A 245 -18.53 16.29 -25.19
N GLN A 246 -18.75 15.02 -24.85
CA GLN A 246 -19.89 14.56 -24.06
C GLN A 246 -19.39 14.03 -22.71
N VAL A 247 -20.02 14.52 -21.64
CA VAL A 247 -19.79 14.05 -20.27
C VAL A 247 -21.01 13.24 -19.82
N THR A 248 -20.76 12.02 -19.36
CA THR A 248 -21.77 11.08 -18.85
C THR A 248 -21.27 10.51 -17.51
N PRO A 249 -21.70 11.05 -16.37
CA PRO A 249 -21.34 10.51 -15.06
C PRO A 249 -21.77 9.02 -14.88
N PRO A 250 -21.05 8.24 -14.05
CA PRO A 250 -19.86 8.63 -13.30
C PRO A 250 -18.62 8.78 -14.20
N ILE A 251 -17.71 9.66 -13.79
CA ILE A 251 -16.42 9.85 -14.44
C ILE A 251 -15.39 9.05 -13.67
N GLU A 252 -14.97 7.92 -14.24
CA GLU A 252 -14.14 6.94 -13.54
C GLU A 252 -12.77 6.83 -14.19
N TYR A 253 -11.72 6.80 -13.37
CA TYR A 253 -10.36 6.49 -13.79
C TYR A 253 -9.89 5.20 -13.12
N ALA A 254 -9.67 4.17 -13.93
CA ALA A 254 -9.08 2.91 -13.49
C ALA A 254 -7.63 2.83 -13.98
N SER A 255 -6.72 2.36 -13.14
CA SER A 255 -5.32 2.14 -13.51
C SER A 255 -4.72 0.93 -12.80
N THR A 256 -3.95 0.17 -13.56
CA THR A 256 -3.09 -0.90 -13.05
C THR A 256 -1.64 -0.56 -13.33
N GLY A 257 -0.76 -0.75 -12.36
CA GLY A 257 0.65 -0.43 -12.51
C GLY A 257 1.53 -1.02 -11.43
N THR A 258 2.83 -0.85 -11.61
CA THR A 258 3.85 -1.25 -10.66
C THR A 258 4.78 -0.08 -10.42
N TYR A 259 5.00 0.23 -9.15
CA TYR A 259 6.00 1.17 -8.69
C TYR A 259 7.17 0.38 -8.11
N THR A 260 8.39 0.71 -8.52
CA THR A 260 9.62 0.12 -8.00
C THR A 260 10.54 1.20 -7.49
N SER A 261 11.41 0.85 -6.57
CA SER A 261 12.37 1.78 -5.96
C SER A 261 13.75 1.13 -5.88
N GLN A 262 14.80 1.92 -6.08
CA GLN A 262 16.18 1.45 -5.99
C GLN A 262 17.07 2.54 -5.41
N THR A 263 18.10 2.16 -4.65
CA THR A 263 19.08 3.12 -4.15
C THR A 263 19.90 3.70 -5.30
N VAL A 264 20.10 5.01 -5.27
CA VAL A 264 20.96 5.74 -6.22
C VAL A 264 22.00 6.57 -5.47
N PRO A 265 23.16 6.88 -6.08
CA PRO A 265 24.18 7.69 -5.42
C PRO A 265 23.76 9.15 -5.21
N ASP A 266 22.98 9.71 -6.14
CA ASP A 266 22.56 11.11 -6.15
C ASP A 266 21.24 11.25 -6.91
N CYS A 267 20.20 11.77 -6.25
CA CYS A 267 18.91 12.03 -6.87
C CYS A 267 18.97 13.03 -8.03
N PHE A 268 19.80 14.07 -7.95
CA PHE A 268 19.89 15.11 -8.96
C PHE A 268 20.60 14.66 -10.24
N ALA A 269 21.38 13.57 -10.16
CA ALA A 269 22.03 12.94 -11.30
C ALA A 269 21.15 11.92 -12.04
N THR A 270 19.91 11.69 -11.59
CA THR A 270 18.99 10.72 -12.20
C THR A 270 18.10 11.33 -13.29
N ASP A 271 17.29 10.46 -13.91
CA ASP A 271 16.19 10.85 -14.80
C ASP A 271 14.86 11.09 -14.06
N ALA A 272 14.89 11.28 -12.74
CA ALA A 272 13.73 11.73 -11.98
C ALA A 272 13.18 13.06 -12.52
N THR A 273 11.85 13.21 -12.48
CA THR A 273 11.16 14.47 -12.80
C THR A 273 10.93 15.31 -11.54
N THR A 274 10.89 14.67 -10.37
CA THR A 274 10.74 15.31 -9.07
C THR A 274 11.71 14.71 -8.06
N VAL A 275 12.17 15.52 -7.13
CA VAL A 275 13.01 15.11 -5.99
C VAL A 275 12.39 15.64 -4.72
N THR A 276 12.36 14.85 -3.65
CA THR A 276 11.94 15.31 -2.32
C THR A 276 12.95 14.85 -1.28
N ASP A 277 13.23 15.70 -0.29
CA ASP A 277 14.03 15.34 0.88
C ASP A 277 13.09 14.92 2.02
N ALA A 278 13.12 13.64 2.39
CA ALA A 278 12.27 13.09 3.43
C ALA A 278 12.66 13.55 4.85
N PHE A 279 13.83 14.15 5.05
CA PHE A 279 14.22 14.75 6.32
C PHE A 279 13.75 16.21 6.42
N THR A 280 14.06 17.04 5.41
CA THR A 280 13.75 18.48 5.43
C THR A 280 12.34 18.82 4.94
N GLY A 281 11.72 17.94 4.15
CA GLY A 281 10.44 18.19 3.46
C GLY A 281 10.57 19.03 2.19
N GLU A 282 11.79 19.43 1.81
CA GLU A 282 12.03 20.21 0.61
C GLU A 282 11.72 19.40 -0.65
N THR A 283 11.21 20.06 -1.69
CA THR A 283 10.84 19.43 -2.95
C THR A 283 11.38 20.22 -4.13
N TRP A 284 11.85 19.52 -5.16
CA TRP A 284 12.36 20.07 -6.40
C TRP A 284 11.65 19.44 -7.60
N ILE A 285 11.40 20.26 -8.63
CA ILE A 285 10.81 19.83 -9.90
C ILE A 285 11.82 20.08 -11.02
N LYS A 286 11.98 19.11 -11.91
CA LYS A 286 12.85 19.24 -13.08
C LYS A 286 12.14 20.07 -14.16
N GLN A 287 12.69 21.25 -14.44
CA GLN A 287 12.22 22.15 -15.50
C GLN A 287 13.38 22.47 -16.44
N ASN A 288 13.17 22.24 -17.74
CA ASN A 288 14.18 22.51 -18.77
C ASN A 288 15.55 21.86 -18.47
N GLY A 289 15.53 20.65 -17.90
CA GLY A 289 16.73 19.88 -17.55
C GLY A 289 17.35 20.21 -16.19
N ASN A 290 16.89 21.26 -15.49
CA ASN A 290 17.41 21.67 -14.19
C ASN A 290 16.38 21.44 -13.08
N PHE A 291 16.83 21.07 -11.88
CA PHE A 291 15.96 20.98 -10.72
C PHE A 291 15.80 22.36 -10.07
N ILE A 292 14.55 22.78 -9.90
CA ILE A 292 14.17 24.05 -9.26
C ILE A 292 13.43 23.71 -7.98
N GLN A 293 13.86 24.29 -6.86
CA GLN A 293 13.21 24.09 -5.58
C GLN A 293 11.82 24.75 -5.59
N VAL A 294 10.82 24.02 -5.12
CA VAL A 294 9.48 24.54 -4.90
C VAL A 294 9.46 25.15 -3.51
N THR A 295 9.43 26.48 -3.45
CA THR A 295 9.12 27.19 -2.21
C THR A 295 7.61 27.23 -2.05
N ASN A 296 7.11 26.61 -0.98
CA ASN A 296 5.75 26.86 -0.48
C ASN A 296 5.60 28.31 0.01
#